data_AF-A0A7X9TRS9-F1
#
_entry.id   AF-A0A7X9TRS9-F1
#
_cell.length_a   1.000
_cell.length_b   1.000
_cell.length_c   1.000
_cell.angle_alpha   90.00
_cell.angle_beta   90.00
_cell.angle_gamma   90.00
#
_symmetry.space_group_name_H-M   'P 1'
#
loop_
_entity.id
_entity.type
_entity.pdbx_description
1 polymer ?
#
loop_
_entity_poly.entity_id
_entity_poly.type
_entity_poly.pdbx_seq_one_letter_code
_entity_poly.pdbx_strand_id
1 'polypeptide(L)'
;MSRLAIFLLTACLGASAMAADTIDANRKKDFGDITVHYNTFTSSFLPPETAQKVGVVRSKEKGLINVTVIKGVTPVAAQVTGTIKDLGGKSEILTFKQIEEKGGISYLAPYSVTQREYKTFTINVETGGKAHGFQFNQELFPADR
;
A
#
# COMPACT_ATOMS: atom_id res chain seq x y z
N MET A 1 4.37 24.42 -55.05
CA MET A 1 5.01 23.93 -53.81
C MET A 1 4.62 24.85 -52.67
N SER A 2 4.37 24.31 -51.48
CA SER A 2 4.10 25.05 -50.23
C SER A 2 2.67 25.59 -49.99
N ARG A 3 1.63 24.75 -50.10
CA ARG A 3 0.34 24.97 -49.37
C ARG A 3 -0.39 23.69 -48.94
N LEU A 4 0.28 22.53 -49.05
CA LEU A 4 -0.26 21.22 -48.67
C LEU A 4 0.65 20.52 -47.64
N ALA A 5 1.28 21.31 -46.77
CA ALA A 5 2.17 20.83 -45.71
C ALA A 5 1.78 21.36 -44.32
N ILE A 6 0.63 22.02 -44.20
CA ILE A 6 0.15 22.66 -42.95
C ILE A 6 -1.18 22.00 -42.50
N PHE A 7 -1.37 20.72 -42.82
CA PHE A 7 -2.49 19.92 -42.29
C PHE A 7 -2.06 18.57 -41.73
N LEU A 8 -0.75 18.38 -41.56
CA LEU A 8 -0.11 17.16 -41.05
C LEU A 8 0.76 17.44 -39.81
N LEU A 9 0.46 18.52 -39.09
CA LEU A 9 1.13 18.89 -37.83
C LEU A 9 0.11 19.03 -36.67
N THR A 10 -1.02 18.33 -36.76
CA THR A 10 -2.13 18.44 -35.79
C THR A 10 -2.51 17.09 -35.15
N ALA A 11 -1.68 16.05 -35.29
CA ALA A 11 -2.05 14.68 -34.94
C ALA A 11 -1.12 13.97 -33.94
N CYS A 12 -0.31 14.71 -33.16
CA CYS A 12 0.60 14.09 -32.17
C CYS A 12 0.38 14.54 -30.71
N LEU A 13 -0.72 15.24 -30.40
CA LEU A 13 -1.18 15.40 -29.01
C LEU A 13 -2.16 14.28 -28.64
N GLY A 14 -1.76 13.03 -28.92
CA GLY A 14 -2.43 11.86 -28.35
C GLY A 14 -2.07 11.78 -26.87
N ALA A 15 -2.94 12.33 -26.03
CA ALA A 15 -2.83 12.34 -24.59
C ALA A 15 -2.45 10.94 -24.06
N SER A 16 -1.19 10.81 -23.63
CA SER A 16 -0.82 9.79 -22.65
C SER A 16 -1.37 10.27 -21.31
N ALA A 17 -2.70 10.22 -21.18
CA ALA A 17 -3.35 10.26 -19.89
C ALA A 17 -2.89 8.99 -19.18
N MET A 18 -1.78 9.09 -18.44
CA MET A 18 -1.48 8.17 -17.37
C MET A 18 -2.74 8.15 -16.50
N ALA A 19 -3.51 7.06 -16.60
CA ALA A 19 -4.61 6.83 -15.69
C ALA A 19 -3.99 6.80 -14.29
N ALA A 20 -4.07 7.93 -13.60
CA ALA A 20 -3.77 7.97 -12.18
C ALA A 20 -4.84 7.07 -11.55
N ASP A 21 -4.46 5.85 -11.17
CA ASP A 21 -5.34 4.96 -10.43
C ASP A 21 -6.01 5.78 -9.33
N THR A 22 -7.32 5.93 -9.42
CA THR A 22 -8.11 6.62 -8.41
C THR A 22 -7.81 5.92 -7.09
N ILE A 23 -7.21 6.65 -6.15
CA ILE A 23 -6.97 6.12 -4.80
C ILE A 23 -8.34 5.77 -4.24
N ASP A 24 -8.58 4.47 -4.00
CA ASP A 24 -9.81 4.03 -3.35
C ASP A 24 -9.85 4.66 -1.96
N ALA A 25 -10.75 5.63 -1.77
CA ALA A 25 -10.90 6.35 -0.52
C ALA A 25 -11.24 5.39 0.64
N ASN A 26 -11.83 4.24 0.34
CA ASN A 26 -12.15 3.21 1.34
C ASN A 26 -10.95 2.33 1.71
N ARG A 27 -9.81 2.51 1.03
CA ARG A 27 -8.57 1.77 1.24
C ARG A 27 -8.79 0.26 1.32
N LYS A 28 -9.49 -0.26 0.31
CA LYS A 28 -9.73 -1.68 0.14
C LYS A 28 -9.48 -2.14 -1.29
N LYS A 29 -9.39 -3.46 -1.48
CA LYS A 29 -9.41 -4.13 -2.79
C LYS A 29 -10.25 -5.40 -2.67
N ASP A 30 -11.22 -5.53 -3.57
CA ASP A 30 -12.11 -6.68 -3.64
C ASP A 30 -11.57 -7.69 -4.67
N PHE A 31 -11.45 -8.96 -4.27
CA PHE A 31 -11.00 -10.08 -5.10
C PHE A 31 -11.97 -11.25 -4.95
N GLY A 32 -13.01 -11.29 -5.78
CA GLY A 32 -14.01 -12.35 -5.72
C GLY A 32 -14.74 -12.36 -4.38
N ASP A 33 -14.45 -13.36 -3.54
CA ASP A 33 -15.06 -13.57 -2.23
C ASP A 33 -14.30 -12.92 -1.06
N ILE A 34 -13.12 -12.36 -1.31
CA ILE A 34 -12.34 -11.66 -0.28
C ILE A 34 -12.28 -10.15 -0.53
N THR A 35 -12.19 -9.40 0.56
CA THR A 35 -11.87 -7.98 0.60
C THR A 35 -10.59 -7.80 1.42
N VAL A 36 -9.59 -7.16 0.81
CA VAL A 36 -8.36 -6.76 1.49
C VAL A 36 -8.48 -5.30 1.91
N HIS A 37 -8.46 -5.03 3.20
CA HIS A 37 -8.33 -3.66 3.72
C HIS A 37 -6.87 -3.36 4.01
N TYR A 38 -6.44 -2.13 3.75
CA TYR A 38 -5.08 -1.70 4.02
C TYR A 38 -5.06 -0.27 4.52
N ASN A 39 -4.13 0.06 5.41
CA ASN A 39 -3.90 1.44 5.81
C ASN A 39 -2.47 1.63 6.29
N THR A 40 -2.05 2.90 6.32
CA THR A 40 -0.73 3.31 6.82
C THR A 40 -0.87 4.28 7.98
N PHE A 41 -0.06 4.12 9.01
CA PHE A 41 -0.01 5.02 10.16
C PHE A 41 1.37 4.98 10.83
N THR A 42 1.69 5.99 11.65
CA THR A 42 2.96 6.01 12.39
C THR A 42 2.97 4.97 13.51
N SER A 43 4.08 4.26 13.71
CA SER A 43 4.17 3.19 14.71
C SER A 43 3.99 3.69 16.16
N SER A 44 4.12 5.00 16.41
CA SER A 44 3.77 5.62 17.69
C SER A 44 2.32 5.40 18.10
N PHE A 45 1.39 5.24 17.14
CA PHE A 45 -0.03 4.97 17.41
C PHE A 45 -0.29 3.51 17.80
N LEU A 46 0.67 2.61 17.60
CA LEU A 46 0.52 1.23 18.02
C LEU A 46 0.50 1.17 19.55
N PRO A 47 -0.45 0.47 20.18
CA PRO A 47 -0.45 0.27 21.63
C PRO A 47 0.87 -0.37 22.09
N PRO A 48 1.43 0.01 23.26
CA PRO A 48 2.70 -0.51 23.76
C PRO A 48 2.78 -2.03 23.79
N GLU A 49 1.70 -2.69 24.22
CA GLU A 49 1.58 -4.14 24.32
C GLU A 49 1.58 -4.81 22.94
N THR A 50 0.86 -4.23 21.97
CA THR A 50 0.83 -4.70 20.58
C THR A 50 2.22 -4.56 19.95
N ALA A 51 2.87 -3.42 20.14
CA ALA A 51 4.21 -3.15 19.62
C ALA A 51 5.26 -4.14 20.15
N GLN A 52 5.18 -4.51 21.43
CA GLN A 52 6.04 -5.55 22.02
C GLN A 52 5.80 -6.92 21.40
N LYS A 53 4.53 -7.35 21.24
CA LYS A 53 4.19 -8.64 20.62
C LYS A 53 4.74 -8.78 19.21
N VAL A 54 4.66 -7.71 18.41
CA VAL A 54 5.17 -7.72 17.03
C VAL A 54 6.63 -7.25 16.93
N GLY A 55 7.30 -6.94 18.04
CA GLY A 55 8.69 -6.47 18.05
C GLY A 55 8.91 -5.22 17.18
N VAL A 56 7.95 -4.29 17.18
CA VAL A 56 8.03 -3.02 16.45
C VAL A 56 8.41 -1.91 17.41
N VAL A 57 9.44 -1.14 17.06
CA VAL A 57 9.80 0.06 17.80
C VAL A 57 8.78 1.16 17.50
N ARG A 58 8.15 1.69 18.55
CA ARG A 58 7.28 2.86 18.48
C ARG A 58 8.14 4.09 18.24
N SER A 59 8.00 4.73 17.08
CA SER A 59 8.80 5.88 16.67
C SER A 59 8.01 6.79 15.74
N LYS A 60 8.28 8.09 15.80
CA LYS A 60 7.70 9.10 14.90
C LYS A 60 8.22 9.01 13.46
N GLU A 61 9.36 8.34 13.27
CA GLU A 61 10.04 8.14 11.97
C GLU A 61 9.79 6.75 11.37
N LYS A 62 8.93 5.95 12.00
CA LYS A 62 8.56 4.62 11.52
C LYS A 62 7.09 4.63 11.14
N GLY A 63 6.83 4.41 9.86
CA GLY A 63 5.50 4.07 9.38
C GLY A 63 5.23 2.58 9.60
N LEU A 64 3.95 2.24 9.64
CA LEU A 64 3.45 0.88 9.71
C LEU A 64 2.37 0.76 8.65
N ILE A 65 2.44 -0.30 7.84
CA ILE A 65 1.31 -0.72 7.00
C ILE A 65 0.60 -1.84 7.75
N ASN A 66 -0.73 -1.76 7.79
CA ASN A 66 -1.58 -2.84 8.24
C ASN A 66 -2.40 -3.35 7.05
N VAL A 67 -2.48 -4.67 6.94
CA VAL A 67 -3.29 -5.37 5.95
C VAL A 67 -4.20 -6.35 6.68
N THR A 68 -5.48 -6.35 6.36
CA THR A 68 -6.44 -7.35 6.85
C THR A 68 -7.17 -7.99 5.67
N VAL A 69 -7.52 -9.26 5.81
CA VAL A 69 -8.19 -10.03 4.75
C VAL A 69 -9.50 -10.55 5.31
N ILE A 70 -10.61 -10.20 4.66
CA ILE A 70 -11.96 -10.52 5.12
C ILE A 70 -12.66 -11.30 4.01
N LYS A 71 -13.31 -12.42 4.35
CA LYS A 71 -14.21 -13.15 3.47
C LYS A 71 -15.65 -12.94 3.95
N GLY A 72 -16.42 -12.14 3.21
CA GLY A 72 -17.73 -11.66 3.67
C GLY A 72 -17.59 -10.76 4.91
N VAL A 73 -17.85 -11.32 6.10
CA VAL A 73 -17.69 -10.62 7.40
C VAL A 73 -16.65 -11.27 8.32
N THR A 74 -16.00 -12.34 7.85
CA THR A 74 -15.09 -13.14 8.67
C THR A 74 -13.64 -12.86 8.31
N PRO A 75 -12.79 -12.43 9.26
CA PRO A 75 -11.35 -12.37 9.04
C PRO A 75 -10.79 -13.74 8.68
N VAL A 76 -9.93 -13.80 7.67
CA VAL A 76 -9.31 -15.06 7.21
C VAL A 76 -7.80 -14.96 7.24
N ALA A 77 -7.15 -16.07 7.59
CA ALA A 77 -5.71 -16.17 7.52
C ALA A 77 -5.24 -16.11 6.05
N ALA A 78 -4.11 -15.44 5.85
CA ALA A 78 -3.46 -15.27 4.57
C ALA A 78 -1.94 -15.23 4.74
N GLN A 79 -1.22 -15.46 3.65
CA GLN A 79 0.18 -15.06 3.55
C GLN A 79 0.23 -13.68 2.89
N VAL A 80 0.81 -12.71 3.59
CA VAL A 80 0.94 -11.33 3.08
C VAL A 80 2.41 -11.03 2.84
N THR A 81 2.72 -10.63 1.62
CA THR A 81 4.05 -10.16 1.23
C THR A 81 3.93 -8.81 0.54
N GLY A 82 5.04 -8.08 0.46
CA GLY A 82 5.02 -6.83 -0.27
C GLY A 82 6.35 -6.11 -0.32
N THR A 83 6.35 -5.04 -1.09
CA THR A 83 7.47 -4.12 -1.20
C THR A 83 6.97 -2.68 -1.12
N ILE A 84 7.89 -1.80 -0.78
CA ILE A 84 7.69 -0.36 -0.79
C ILE A 84 8.79 0.28 -1.64
N LYS A 85 8.41 1.11 -2.60
CA LYS A 85 9.32 1.74 -3.56
C LYS A 85 9.24 3.26 -3.47
N ASP A 86 10.38 3.94 -3.43
CA ASP A 86 10.44 5.39 -3.54
C ASP A 86 10.38 5.87 -5.01
N LEU A 87 10.27 7.19 -5.20
CA LEU A 87 10.24 7.81 -6.53
C LEU A 87 11.57 7.63 -7.30
N GLY A 88 12.68 7.43 -6.59
CA GLY A 88 13.99 7.14 -7.18
C GLY A 88 14.13 5.69 -7.66
N GLY A 89 13.13 4.84 -7.40
CA GLY A 89 13.10 3.44 -7.79
C GLY A 89 13.75 2.49 -6.78
N LYS A 90 14.25 2.97 -5.64
CA LYS A 90 14.76 2.11 -4.58
C LYS A 90 13.58 1.37 -3.96
N SER A 91 13.66 0.04 -3.94
CA SER A 91 12.64 -0.85 -3.39
C SER A 91 13.15 -1.55 -2.14
N GLU A 92 12.29 -1.66 -1.13
CA GLU A 92 12.54 -2.37 0.13
C GLU A 92 11.46 -3.44 0.34
N ILE A 93 11.83 -4.58 0.90
CA ILE A 93 10.88 -5.66 1.24
C ILE A 93 10.17 -5.30 2.55
N LEU A 94 8.85 -5.50 2.58
CA LEU A 94 8.04 -5.35 3.78
C LEU A 94 7.95 -6.69 4.52
N THR A 95 8.53 -6.74 5.70
CA THR A 95 8.47 -7.94 6.56
C THR A 95 7.22 -7.90 7.43
N PHE A 96 6.18 -8.60 6.97
CA PHE A 96 4.91 -8.69 7.68
C PHE A 96 4.97 -9.62 8.89
N LYS A 97 4.32 -9.22 9.97
CA LYS A 97 4.04 -10.05 11.14
C LYS A 97 2.54 -10.13 11.36
N GLN A 98 2.03 -11.35 11.51
CA GLN A 98 0.64 -11.59 11.87
C GLN A 98 0.42 -11.27 13.34
N ILE A 99 -0.70 -10.64 13.64
CA ILE A 99 -1.22 -10.49 14.98
C ILE A 99 -2.72 -10.77 15.00
N GLU A 100 -3.17 -11.43 16.06
CA GLU A 100 -4.58 -11.72 16.32
C GLU A 100 -5.01 -11.01 17.60
N GLU A 101 -5.93 -10.05 17.48
CA GLU A 101 -6.46 -9.29 18.59
C GLU A 101 -7.94 -9.02 18.39
N LYS A 102 -8.74 -9.19 19.45
CA LYS A 102 -10.19 -8.89 19.46
C LYS A 102 -10.97 -9.58 18.31
N GLY A 103 -10.53 -10.78 17.92
CA GLY A 103 -11.15 -11.56 16.83
C GLY A 103 -10.79 -11.12 15.41
N GLY A 104 -9.90 -10.12 15.25
CA GLY A 104 -9.35 -9.71 13.96
C GLY A 104 -7.98 -10.32 13.70
N ILE A 105 -7.62 -10.48 12.42
CA ILE A 105 -6.29 -10.89 11.95
C ILE A 105 -5.69 -9.71 11.19
N SER A 106 -4.52 -9.23 11.64
CA SER A 106 -3.79 -8.11 11.04
C SER A 106 -2.38 -8.52 10.68
N TYR A 107 -1.90 -8.02 9.55
CA TYR A 107 -0.53 -8.20 9.07
C TYR A 107 0.16 -6.85 9.08
N LEU A 108 1.14 -6.70 9.97
CA LEU A 108 1.83 -5.43 10.22
C LEU A 108 3.26 -5.48 9.68
N ALA A 109 3.66 -4.49 8.88
CA ALA A 109 5.04 -4.33 8.45
C ALA A 109 5.54 -2.90 8.67
N PRO A 110 6.66 -2.70 9.38
CA PRO A 110 7.25 -1.37 9.56
C PRO A 110 8.07 -0.94 8.34
N TYR A 111 8.12 0.36 8.10
CA TYR A 111 9.00 1.00 7.12
C TYR A 111 9.49 2.36 7.66
N SER A 112 10.58 2.88 7.10
CA SER A 112 11.14 4.18 7.52
C SER A 112 10.45 5.33 6.79
N VAL A 113 10.17 6.42 7.51
CA VAL A 113 9.67 7.69 6.97
C VAL A 113 10.40 8.82 7.68
N THR A 114 11.48 9.30 7.08
CA THR A 114 12.31 10.37 7.66
C THR A 114 11.92 11.76 7.16
N GLN A 115 11.17 11.82 6.07
CA GLN A 115 10.69 13.05 5.45
C GLN A 115 9.34 12.81 4.77
N ARG A 116 8.69 13.89 4.36
CA ARG A 116 7.50 13.81 3.51
C ARG A 116 7.90 13.26 2.13
N GLU A 117 7.27 12.17 1.71
CA GLU A 117 7.56 11.56 0.41
C GLU A 117 6.41 10.70 -0.10
N TYR A 118 6.34 10.50 -1.42
CA TYR A 118 5.46 9.53 -2.04
C TYR A 118 6.18 8.20 -2.16
N LYS A 119 5.52 7.12 -1.74
CA LYS A 119 5.98 5.76 -1.98
C LYS A 119 4.88 4.91 -2.63
N THR A 120 5.30 3.96 -3.47
CA THR A 120 4.42 2.95 -4.06
C THR A 120 4.54 1.67 -3.25
N PHE A 121 3.41 1.22 -2.72
CA PHE A 121 3.30 -0.08 -2.07
C PHE A 121 2.85 -1.12 -3.10
N THR A 122 3.51 -2.28 -3.10
CA THR A 122 3.04 -3.49 -3.81
C THR A 122 2.74 -4.55 -2.78
N ILE A 123 1.50 -5.03 -2.75
CA ILE A 123 1.03 -6.00 -1.76
C ILE A 123 0.53 -7.24 -2.49
N ASN A 124 0.95 -8.40 -2.03
CA ASN A 124 0.41 -9.69 -2.46
C ASN A 124 -0.20 -10.40 -1.26
N VAL A 125 -1.41 -10.90 -1.45
CA VAL A 125 -2.17 -11.66 -0.46
C VAL A 125 -2.48 -13.02 -1.04
N GLU A 126 -2.06 -14.08 -0.35
CA GLU A 126 -2.38 -15.45 -0.71
C GLU A 126 -3.29 -16.08 0.35
N THR A 127 -4.45 -16.57 -0.08
CA THR A 127 -5.39 -17.28 0.79
C THR A 127 -6.22 -18.27 -0.02
N GLY A 128 -6.57 -19.42 0.59
CA GLY A 128 -7.31 -20.48 -0.10
C GLY A 128 -6.66 -20.99 -1.40
N GLY A 129 -5.32 -20.93 -1.49
CA GLY A 129 -4.57 -21.33 -2.69
C GLY A 129 -4.62 -20.35 -3.87
N LYS A 130 -5.12 -19.12 -3.66
CA LYS A 130 -5.15 -18.06 -4.67
C LYS A 130 -4.33 -16.86 -4.21
N ALA A 131 -3.53 -16.31 -5.12
CA ALA A 131 -2.74 -15.11 -4.89
C ALA A 131 -3.37 -13.90 -5.60
N HIS A 132 -3.45 -12.79 -4.87
CA HIS A 132 -3.99 -11.52 -5.33
C HIS A 132 -3.00 -10.39 -5.06
N GLY A 133 -2.62 -9.67 -6.12
CA GLY A 133 -1.68 -8.56 -6.05
C GLY A 133 -2.35 -7.22 -6.33
N PHE A 134 -1.94 -6.18 -5.63
CA PHE A 134 -2.33 -4.80 -5.94
C PHE A 134 -1.22 -3.81 -5.58
N GLN A 135 -1.31 -2.63 -6.18
CA GLN A 135 -0.43 -1.51 -5.88
C GLN A 135 -1.22 -0.29 -5.49
N PHE A 136 -0.63 0.57 -4.66
CA PHE A 136 -1.16 1.89 -4.37
C PHE A 136 -0.04 2.87 -4.05
N ASN A 137 -0.25 4.14 -4.41
CA ASN A 137 0.62 5.24 -4.02
C ASN A 137 0.11 5.86 -2.72
N GLN A 138 1.05 6.26 -1.87
CA GLN A 138 0.75 6.92 -0.60
C GLN A 138 1.75 8.04 -0.36
N GLU A 139 1.23 9.22 -0.03
CA GLU A 139 2.03 10.27 0.58
C GLU A 139 2.22 9.96 2.07
N LEU A 140 3.48 9.88 2.49
CA LEU A 140 3.87 9.54 3.84
C LEU A 140 4.41 10.79 4.54
N PHE A 141 4.13 10.89 5.83
CA PHE A 141 4.58 11.99 6.68
C PHE A 141 5.29 11.41 7.90
N PRO A 142 6.45 11.95 8.32
CA PRO A 142 6.94 11.71 9.67
C PRO A 142 5.93 12.32 10.66
N ALA A 143 5.77 11.72 11.83
CA ALA A 143 4.91 12.33 12.85
C ALA A 143 5.59 13.57 13.44
N ASP A 144 4.79 14.61 13.72
CA ASP A 144 5.26 15.89 14.28
C ASP A 144 6.00 15.67 15.61
N ARG A 145 7.09 16.41 15.81
CA ARG A 145 7.96 16.30 17.01
C ARG A 145 7.28 16.71 18.29
#